data_AF-A0A0F6W7M2-F1
#
_entry.id   AF-A0A0F6W7M2-F1
#
_cell.length_a   1.000
_cell.length_b   1.000
_cell.length_c   1.000
_cell.angle_alpha   90.00
_cell.angle_beta   90.00
_cell.angle_gamma   90.00
#
_symmetry.space_group_name_H-M   'P 1'
#
loop_
_entity.id
_entity.type
_entity.pdbx_description
1 polymer ?
#
loop_
_entity_poly.entity_id
_entity_poly.type
_entity_poly.pdbx_seq_one_letter_code
_entity_poly.pdbx_strand_id
1 'polypeptide(L)'
;MSVQWKSRRLAPRALKVLERHKGSSPAVAVFEAPLGTAARAFVAAYTEAGAYKARWRVEMDEGRGSMLALKKEIDVWKPHVARERPGFDLAGIGDKPTVPEDLIEDAQALADELREVRGADGATVAWAAAAATSITEKASRAENETDEAAAADARYSSLLSQVREAQAVFDAELSRFRATLRSLLGSSHPDFQKLRVSRASSRDGDDDPTGPAPSDPVTPAPTPPRV
;
A
#
# COMPACT_ATOMS: atom_id res chain seq x y z
N MET A 1 -6.48 7.39 -5.39
CA MET A 1 -5.34 7.34 -6.33
C MET A 1 -5.66 7.84 -7.75
N SER A 2 -6.92 8.05 -8.17
CA SER A 2 -7.26 8.37 -9.57
C SER A 2 -6.82 9.76 -10.09
N VAL A 3 -6.34 10.66 -9.21
CA VAL A 3 -5.86 12.01 -9.61
C VAL A 3 -4.33 12.07 -9.70
N GLN A 4 -3.62 11.33 -8.85
CA GLN A 4 -2.16 11.36 -8.75
C GLN A 4 -1.45 10.93 -10.03
N TRP A 5 -1.94 9.88 -10.71
CA TRP A 5 -1.34 9.43 -11.97
C TRP A 5 -1.46 10.48 -13.08
N LYS A 6 -2.53 11.30 -13.07
CA LYS A 6 -2.69 12.40 -14.03
C LYS A 6 -1.64 13.47 -13.80
N SER A 7 -1.45 13.91 -12.55
CA SER A 7 -0.38 14.85 -12.22
C SER A 7 1.00 14.26 -12.61
N ARG A 8 1.24 12.97 -12.37
CA ARG A 8 2.54 12.33 -12.71
C ARG A 8 2.83 12.39 -14.21
N ARG A 9 1.80 12.33 -15.05
CA ARG A 9 1.92 12.51 -16.51
C ARG A 9 2.10 13.96 -16.92
N LEU A 10 1.50 14.90 -16.19
CA LEU A 10 1.66 16.33 -16.45
C LEU A 10 3.07 16.84 -16.12
N ALA A 11 3.76 16.26 -15.14
CA ALA A 11 5.13 16.66 -14.77
C ALA A 11 6.12 16.67 -15.95
N PRO A 12 6.35 15.57 -16.69
CA PRO A 12 7.25 15.59 -17.85
C PRO A 12 6.75 16.51 -18.98
N ARG A 13 5.43 16.61 -19.19
CA ARG A 13 4.85 17.56 -20.17
C ARG A 13 5.18 19.00 -19.81
N ALA A 14 5.04 19.36 -18.54
CA ALA A 14 5.34 20.70 -18.05
C ALA A 14 6.81 21.07 -18.27
N LEU A 15 7.73 20.13 -18.06
CA LEU A 15 9.16 20.32 -18.35
C LEU A 15 9.42 20.55 -19.84
N LYS A 16 8.82 19.75 -20.73
CA LYS A 16 8.97 19.92 -22.18
C LYS A 16 8.41 21.27 -22.67
N VAL A 17 7.25 21.68 -22.15
CA VAL A 17 6.65 22.98 -22.47
C VAL A 17 7.52 24.13 -21.93
N LEU A 18 8.03 24.01 -20.71
CA LEU A 18 8.96 24.99 -20.13
C LEU A 18 10.20 25.15 -21.02
N GLU A 19 10.81 24.04 -21.44
CA GLU A 19 12.00 24.06 -22.30
C GLU A 19 11.72 24.75 -23.65
N ARG A 20 10.57 24.51 -24.27
CA ARG A 20 10.17 25.16 -25.52
C ARG A 20 10.04 26.68 -25.41
N HIS A 21 9.55 27.18 -24.27
CA HIS A 21 9.14 28.59 -24.14
C HIS A 21 10.05 29.44 -23.25
N LYS A 22 10.98 28.84 -22.49
CA LYS A 22 11.88 29.60 -21.59
C LYS A 22 12.76 30.61 -22.32
N GLY A 23 13.15 30.34 -23.56
CA GLY A 23 13.90 31.28 -24.40
C GLY A 23 13.04 32.40 -25.00
N SER A 24 11.70 32.27 -25.01
CA SER A 24 10.80 33.21 -25.64
C SER A 24 10.33 34.34 -24.71
N SER A 25 10.40 34.14 -23.39
CA SER A 25 9.99 35.14 -22.41
C SER A 25 10.68 34.96 -21.05
N PRO A 26 11.24 36.03 -20.45
CA PRO A 26 11.76 35.99 -19.08
C PRO A 26 10.72 35.55 -18.05
N ALA A 27 9.44 35.86 -18.30
CA ALA A 27 8.34 35.44 -17.43
C ALA A 27 8.12 33.91 -17.43
N VAL A 28 8.56 33.20 -18.48
CA VAL A 28 8.59 31.73 -18.49
C VAL A 28 9.89 31.21 -17.88
N ALA A 29 11.02 31.83 -18.20
CA ALA A 29 12.35 31.41 -17.71
C ALA A 29 12.42 31.33 -16.17
N VAL A 30 11.72 32.22 -15.45
CA VAL A 30 11.68 32.21 -13.97
C VAL A 30 11.17 30.89 -13.37
N PHE A 31 10.42 30.09 -14.14
CA PHE A 31 9.91 28.79 -13.69
C PHE A 31 10.92 27.64 -13.83
N GLU A 32 12.06 27.84 -14.51
CA GLU A 32 13.03 26.78 -14.78
C GLU A 32 13.47 26.03 -13.53
N ALA A 33 13.85 26.77 -12.48
CA ALA A 33 14.25 26.19 -11.21
C ALA A 33 13.06 25.66 -10.38
N PRO A 34 12.02 26.45 -10.04
CA PRO A 34 10.96 25.99 -9.13
C PRO A 34 10.09 24.87 -9.73
N LEU A 35 9.60 25.03 -10.96
CA LEU A 35 8.80 23.99 -11.62
C LEU A 35 9.65 22.77 -11.96
N GLY A 36 10.88 23.01 -12.43
CA GLY A 36 11.86 21.95 -12.74
C GLY A 36 12.10 21.02 -11.55
N THR A 37 12.37 21.60 -10.39
CA THR A 37 12.64 20.88 -9.15
C THR A 37 11.39 20.17 -8.64
N ALA A 38 10.25 20.87 -8.56
CA ALA A 38 9.00 20.30 -8.07
C ALA A 38 8.51 19.11 -8.93
N ALA A 39 8.57 19.24 -10.25
CA ALA A 39 8.17 18.17 -11.17
C ALA A 39 9.06 16.92 -11.00
N ARG A 40 10.39 17.09 -10.94
CA ARG A 40 11.32 15.96 -10.74
C ARG A 40 11.14 15.30 -9.37
N ALA A 41 10.99 16.09 -8.31
CA ALA A 41 10.77 15.57 -6.96
C ALA A 41 9.49 14.72 -6.88
N PHE A 42 8.39 15.22 -7.45
CA PHE A 42 7.14 14.46 -7.49
C PHE A 42 7.24 13.18 -8.33
N VAL A 43 7.91 13.24 -9.48
CA VAL A 43 8.18 12.07 -10.33
C VAL A 43 8.98 11.00 -9.57
N ALA A 44 10.02 11.41 -8.84
CA ALA A 44 10.85 10.52 -8.05
C ALA A 44 10.05 9.86 -6.93
N ALA A 45 9.35 10.65 -6.10
CA ALA A 45 8.54 10.14 -5.00
C ALA A 45 7.46 9.15 -5.49
N TYR A 46 6.78 9.47 -6.60
CA TYR A 46 5.74 8.59 -7.16
C TYR A 46 6.34 7.26 -7.64
N THR A 47 7.49 7.30 -8.31
CA THR A 47 8.17 6.10 -8.81
C THR A 47 8.65 5.23 -7.65
N GLU A 48 9.22 5.83 -6.60
CA GLU A 48 9.70 5.13 -5.41
C GLU A 48 8.56 4.41 -4.67
N ALA A 49 7.46 5.12 -4.40
CA ALA A 49 6.27 4.52 -3.80
C ALA A 49 5.69 3.39 -4.68
N GLY A 50 5.70 3.59 -6.01
CA GLY A 50 5.28 2.58 -6.98
C GLY A 50 6.13 1.31 -6.93
N ALA A 51 7.45 1.46 -6.85
CA ALA A 51 8.41 0.35 -6.76
C ALA A 51 8.28 -0.43 -5.44
N TYR A 52 8.03 0.26 -4.33
CA TYR A 52 7.89 -0.38 -3.01
C TYR A 52 6.59 -1.18 -2.86
N LYS A 53 5.54 -0.86 -3.64
CA LYS A 53 4.21 -1.47 -3.52
C LYS A 53 4.20 -2.99 -3.65
N ALA A 54 5.05 -3.56 -4.50
CA ALA A 54 5.11 -5.01 -4.68
C ALA A 54 5.59 -5.70 -3.40
N ARG A 55 6.67 -5.18 -2.79
CA ARG A 55 7.16 -5.66 -1.51
C ARG A 55 6.11 -5.52 -0.41
N TRP A 56 5.52 -4.33 -0.26
CA TRP A 56 4.46 -4.11 0.73
C TRP A 56 3.33 -5.14 0.62
N ARG A 57 2.90 -5.52 -0.59
CA ARG A 57 1.88 -6.57 -0.75
C ARG A 57 2.32 -7.93 -0.27
N VAL A 58 3.57 -8.32 -0.57
CA VAL A 58 4.14 -9.61 -0.15
C VAL A 58 4.13 -9.69 1.38
N GLU A 59 4.69 -8.69 2.06
CA GLU A 59 4.78 -8.65 3.53
C GLU A 59 3.37 -8.68 4.17
N MET A 60 2.41 -7.93 3.62
CA MET A 60 1.03 -7.93 4.11
C MET A 60 0.31 -9.28 3.90
N ASP A 61 0.59 -9.98 2.81
CA ASP A 61 0.00 -11.29 2.53
C ASP A 61 0.69 -12.40 3.34
N GLU A 62 2.00 -12.30 3.58
CA GLU A 62 2.77 -13.21 4.45
C GLU A 62 2.34 -13.10 5.91
N GLY A 63 2.21 -11.88 6.46
CA GLY A 63 1.66 -11.64 7.79
C GLY A 63 0.25 -12.24 7.95
N ARG A 64 -0.66 -11.98 6.99
CA ARG A 64 -2.00 -12.59 7.00
C ARG A 64 -1.96 -14.11 6.92
N GLY A 65 -1.09 -14.66 6.07
CA GLY A 65 -0.90 -16.09 5.89
C GLY A 65 -0.44 -16.79 7.17
N SER A 66 0.51 -16.18 7.88
CA SER A 66 1.05 -16.69 9.14
C SER A 66 0.02 -16.67 10.26
N MET A 67 -0.79 -15.61 10.39
CA MET A 67 -1.91 -15.57 11.35
C MET A 67 -2.96 -16.65 11.06
N LEU A 68 -3.32 -16.88 9.79
CA LEU A 68 -4.25 -17.97 9.40
C LEU A 68 -3.67 -19.35 9.73
N ALA A 69 -2.36 -19.54 9.52
CA ALA A 69 -1.69 -20.78 9.84
C ALA A 69 -1.65 -21.04 11.35
N LEU A 70 -1.43 -20.01 12.17
CA LEU A 70 -1.48 -20.08 13.62
C LEU A 70 -2.89 -20.43 14.11
N LYS A 71 -3.92 -19.72 13.61
CA LYS A 71 -5.31 -20.03 13.95
C LYS A 71 -5.67 -21.48 13.65
N LYS A 72 -5.28 -21.97 12.47
CA LYS A 72 -5.54 -23.35 12.08
C LYS A 72 -4.88 -24.34 13.04
N GLU A 73 -3.66 -24.07 13.49
CA GLU A 73 -2.97 -24.92 14.45
C GLU A 73 -3.69 -24.96 15.80
N ILE A 74 -4.10 -23.79 16.32
CA ILE A 74 -4.93 -23.69 17.53
C ILE A 74 -6.19 -24.54 17.39
N ASP A 75 -6.94 -24.37 16.30
CA ASP A 75 -8.21 -25.06 16.09
C ASP A 75 -8.05 -26.59 15.94
N VAL A 76 -6.89 -27.07 15.46
CA VAL A 76 -6.57 -28.51 15.40
C VAL A 76 -6.35 -29.10 16.79
N TRP A 77 -5.70 -28.38 17.71
CA TRP A 77 -5.36 -28.91 19.04
C TRP A 77 -6.43 -28.68 20.10
N LYS A 78 -7.32 -27.71 19.94
CA LYS A 78 -8.44 -27.45 20.87
C LYS A 78 -9.23 -28.69 21.30
N PRO A 79 -9.68 -29.59 20.39
CA PRO A 79 -10.46 -30.77 20.79
C PRO A 79 -9.67 -31.74 21.67
N HIS A 80 -8.35 -31.81 21.49
CA HIS A 80 -7.49 -32.65 22.30
C HIS A 80 -7.35 -32.09 23.72
N VAL A 81 -7.17 -30.78 23.86
CA VAL A 81 -7.14 -30.12 25.17
C VAL A 81 -8.48 -30.26 25.89
N ALA A 82 -9.61 -30.10 25.17
CA ALA A 82 -10.95 -30.27 25.75
C ALA A 82 -11.14 -31.65 26.41
N ARG A 83 -10.56 -32.69 25.80
CA ARG A 83 -10.64 -34.07 26.29
C ARG A 83 -9.81 -34.28 27.55
N GLU A 84 -8.58 -33.76 27.59
CA GLU A 84 -7.64 -33.99 28.70
C GLU A 84 -7.83 -33.01 29.87
N ARG A 85 -8.38 -31.82 29.62
CA ARG A 85 -8.53 -30.72 30.58
C ARG A 85 -10.00 -30.25 30.64
N PRO A 86 -10.93 -31.08 31.15
CA PRO A 86 -12.31 -30.67 31.31
C PRO A 86 -12.41 -29.47 32.26
N GLY A 87 -12.95 -28.36 31.76
CA GLY A 87 -13.07 -27.09 32.50
C GLY A 87 -12.08 -26.01 32.07
N PHE A 88 -11.12 -26.30 31.18
CA PHE A 88 -10.32 -25.26 30.55
C PHE A 88 -11.19 -24.44 29.57
N ASP A 89 -11.11 -23.11 29.65
CA ASP A 89 -11.91 -22.22 28.81
C ASP A 89 -11.34 -22.12 27.39
N LEU A 90 -11.80 -23.02 26.52
CA LEU A 90 -11.43 -23.02 25.11
C LEU A 90 -12.27 -22.05 24.27
N ALA A 91 -13.33 -21.45 24.84
CA ALA A 91 -14.21 -20.57 24.09
C ALA A 91 -13.53 -19.22 23.81
N GLY A 92 -12.69 -18.75 24.73
CA GLY A 92 -11.88 -17.54 24.54
C GLY A 92 -10.69 -17.73 23.59
N ILE A 93 -10.09 -18.92 23.55
CA ILE A 93 -8.87 -19.16 22.76
C ILE A 93 -9.16 -19.00 21.26
N GLY A 94 -8.51 -18.05 20.59
CA GLY A 94 -8.58 -17.82 19.15
C GLY A 94 -9.95 -17.37 18.64
N ASP A 95 -10.73 -16.71 19.50
CA ASP A 95 -12.05 -16.15 19.19
C ASP A 95 -11.97 -14.83 18.39
N LYS A 96 -10.86 -14.09 18.54
CA LYS A 96 -10.56 -12.82 17.85
C LYS A 96 -9.35 -12.93 16.92
N PRO A 97 -9.45 -13.72 15.82
CA PRO A 97 -8.31 -13.97 14.95
C PRO A 97 -7.86 -12.75 14.11
N THR A 98 -8.58 -11.62 14.21
CA THR A 98 -8.26 -10.39 13.49
C THR A 98 -7.33 -9.46 14.26
N VAL A 99 -7.09 -9.73 15.54
CA VAL A 99 -6.14 -8.99 16.38
C VAL A 99 -4.91 -9.90 16.55
N PRO A 100 -3.78 -9.59 15.89
CA PRO A 100 -2.61 -10.46 15.92
C PRO A 100 -2.11 -10.76 17.33
N GLU A 101 -2.07 -9.74 18.18
CA GLU A 101 -1.59 -9.83 19.56
C GLU A 101 -2.46 -10.79 20.38
N ASP A 102 -3.79 -10.66 20.32
CA ASP A 102 -4.73 -11.54 21.03
C ASP A 102 -4.53 -13.00 20.58
N LEU A 103 -4.41 -13.26 19.27
CA LEU A 103 -4.26 -14.62 18.75
C LEU A 103 -2.90 -15.24 19.11
N ILE A 104 -1.84 -14.45 19.21
CA ILE A 104 -0.52 -14.90 19.68
C ILE A 104 -0.56 -15.20 21.18
N GLU A 105 -1.19 -14.35 21.99
CA GLU A 105 -1.39 -14.58 23.43
C GLU A 105 -2.20 -15.87 23.68
N ASP A 106 -3.29 -16.05 22.96
CA ASP A 106 -4.12 -17.27 22.99
C ASP A 106 -3.33 -18.52 22.60
N ALA A 107 -2.45 -18.41 21.60
CA ALA A 107 -1.57 -19.50 21.19
C ALA A 107 -0.60 -19.89 22.32
N GLN A 108 -0.02 -18.90 22.99
CA GLN A 108 0.91 -19.10 24.10
C GLN A 108 0.20 -19.74 25.29
N ALA A 109 -0.99 -19.23 25.66
CA ALA A 109 -1.82 -19.82 26.71
C ALA A 109 -2.18 -21.28 26.41
N LEU A 110 -2.58 -21.59 25.16
CA LEU A 110 -2.86 -22.96 24.74
C LEU A 110 -1.61 -23.85 24.79
N ALA A 111 -0.44 -23.33 24.39
CA ALA A 111 0.82 -24.07 24.44
C ALA A 111 1.24 -24.37 25.89
N ASP A 112 1.04 -23.44 26.83
CA ASP A 112 1.30 -23.65 28.25
C ASP A 112 0.39 -24.73 28.84
N GLU A 113 -0.90 -24.71 28.50
CA GLU A 113 -1.84 -25.75 28.93
C GLU A 113 -1.48 -27.12 28.38
N LEU A 114 -1.05 -27.20 27.12
CA LEU A 114 -0.55 -28.43 26.51
C LEU A 114 0.70 -28.98 27.23
N ARG A 115 1.59 -28.10 27.72
CA ARG A 115 2.74 -28.51 28.53
C ARG A 115 2.33 -29.09 29.87
N GLU A 116 1.17 -28.73 30.41
CA GLU A 116 0.62 -29.23 31.68
C GLU A 116 -0.25 -30.49 31.54
N VAL A 117 -0.49 -30.98 30.32
CA VAL A 117 -1.20 -32.24 30.11
C VAL A 117 -0.35 -33.41 30.64
N ARG A 118 -0.98 -34.27 31.45
CA ARG A 118 -0.39 -35.49 32.03
C ARG A 118 -1.26 -36.69 31.68
N GLY A 119 -0.61 -37.83 31.44
CA GLY A 119 -1.28 -39.11 31.25
C GLY A 119 -1.81 -39.69 32.56
N ALA A 120 -2.48 -40.85 32.47
CA ALA A 120 -3.03 -41.55 33.63
C ALA A 120 -1.96 -41.99 34.65
N ASP A 121 -0.71 -42.14 34.19
CA ASP A 121 0.48 -42.43 35.00
C ASP A 121 1.13 -41.18 35.61
N GLY A 122 0.58 -39.99 35.35
CA GLY A 122 1.13 -38.71 35.77
C GLY A 122 2.32 -38.24 34.93
N ALA A 123 2.70 -38.94 33.85
CA ALA A 123 3.78 -38.54 32.97
C ALA A 123 3.32 -37.52 31.91
N THR A 124 4.24 -36.70 31.42
CA THR A 124 3.94 -35.79 30.29
C THR A 124 3.61 -36.58 29.04
N VAL A 125 2.55 -36.18 28.34
CA VAL A 125 2.10 -36.88 27.14
C VAL A 125 2.87 -36.37 25.92
N ALA A 126 3.53 -37.27 25.19
CA ALA A 126 4.43 -36.92 24.10
C ALA A 126 3.78 -36.06 22.99
N TRP A 127 2.51 -36.33 22.63
CA TRP A 127 1.81 -35.52 21.64
C TRP A 127 1.53 -34.11 22.13
N ALA A 128 1.30 -33.90 23.44
CA ALA A 128 1.00 -32.60 24.00
C ALA A 128 2.25 -31.71 24.02
N ALA A 129 3.41 -32.30 24.35
CA ALA A 129 4.70 -31.62 24.21
C ALA A 129 5.00 -31.24 22.76
N ALA A 130 4.77 -32.14 21.80
CA ALA A 130 4.95 -31.85 20.38
C ALA A 130 4.00 -30.76 19.86
N ALA A 131 2.74 -30.78 20.30
CA ALA A 131 1.74 -29.76 19.98
C ALA A 131 2.13 -28.38 20.53
N ALA A 132 2.55 -28.31 21.80
CA ALA A 132 3.00 -27.07 22.43
C ALA A 132 4.20 -26.46 21.68
N THR A 133 5.18 -27.27 21.28
CA THR A 133 6.31 -26.84 20.45
C THR A 133 5.82 -26.29 19.10
N SER A 134 4.94 -27.02 18.40
CA SER A 134 4.45 -26.58 17.09
C SER A 134 3.67 -25.28 17.13
N ILE A 135 2.81 -25.11 18.16
CA ILE A 135 2.06 -23.85 18.38
C ILE A 135 3.03 -22.71 18.69
N THR A 136 4.03 -22.94 19.56
CA THR A 136 5.02 -21.91 19.92
C THR A 136 5.84 -21.45 18.71
N GLU A 137 6.27 -22.39 17.87
CA GLU A 137 6.98 -22.09 16.62
C GLU A 137 6.13 -21.26 15.65
N LYS A 138 4.84 -21.62 15.50
CA LYS A 138 3.91 -20.86 14.67
C LYS A 138 3.57 -19.50 15.24
N ALA A 139 3.46 -19.36 16.56
CA ALA A 139 3.22 -18.10 17.22
C ALA A 139 4.39 -17.15 17.01
N SER A 140 5.62 -17.62 17.23
CA SER A 140 6.83 -16.83 16.97
C SER A 140 6.97 -16.43 15.50
N ARG A 141 6.63 -17.32 14.56
CA ARG A 141 6.58 -16.97 13.14
C ARG A 141 5.53 -15.89 12.86
N ALA A 142 4.32 -16.06 13.38
CA ALA A 142 3.23 -15.11 13.18
C ALA A 142 3.55 -13.72 13.75
N GLU A 143 4.21 -13.66 14.91
CA GLU A 143 4.73 -12.44 15.51
C GLU A 143 5.72 -11.74 14.57
N ASN A 144 6.79 -12.43 14.14
CA ASN A 144 7.80 -11.87 13.24
C ASN A 144 7.20 -11.34 11.93
N GLU A 145 6.32 -12.11 11.30
CA GLU A 145 5.72 -11.76 10.00
C GLU A 145 4.71 -10.61 10.14
N THR A 146 4.06 -10.48 11.31
CA THR A 146 3.19 -9.34 11.61
C THR A 146 4.00 -8.07 11.84
N ASP A 147 5.12 -8.16 12.55
CA ASP A 147 6.04 -7.04 12.75
C ASP A 147 6.63 -6.54 11.41
N GLU A 148 7.03 -7.47 10.54
CA GLU A 148 7.51 -7.16 9.18
C GLU A 148 6.42 -6.50 8.33
N ALA A 149 5.19 -7.02 8.37
CA ALA A 149 4.04 -6.40 7.71
C ALA A 149 3.74 -4.99 8.24
N ALA A 150 3.78 -4.78 9.55
CA ALA A 150 3.57 -3.48 10.18
C ALA A 150 4.66 -2.47 9.80
N ALA A 151 5.94 -2.89 9.79
CA ALA A 151 7.05 -2.06 9.34
C ALA A 151 6.92 -1.69 7.85
N ALA A 152 6.49 -2.64 7.01
CA ALA A 152 6.24 -2.41 5.60
C ALA A 152 5.08 -1.43 5.37
N ASP A 153 4.00 -1.53 6.13
CA ASP A 153 2.86 -0.62 6.05
C ASP A 153 3.21 0.81 6.48
N ALA A 154 3.94 0.95 7.59
CA ALA A 154 4.46 2.23 8.05
C ALA A 154 5.35 2.89 7.00
N ARG A 155 6.26 2.12 6.38
CA ARG A 155 7.12 2.61 5.31
C ARG A 155 6.32 3.02 4.07
N TYR A 156 5.37 2.20 3.63
CA TYR A 156 4.55 2.54 2.46
C TYR A 156 3.69 3.79 2.71
N SER A 157 3.12 3.92 3.90
CA SER A 157 2.37 5.10 4.33
C SER A 157 3.23 6.36 4.32
N SER A 158 4.48 6.28 4.79
CA SER A 158 5.45 7.38 4.72
C SER A 158 5.75 7.78 3.27
N LEU A 159 6.01 6.81 2.38
CA LEU A 159 6.22 7.08 0.94
C LEU A 159 4.99 7.74 0.30
N LEU A 160 3.78 7.30 0.66
CA LEU A 160 2.54 7.94 0.18
C LEU A 160 2.37 9.37 0.70
N SER A 161 2.83 9.69 1.91
CA SER A 161 2.86 11.07 2.41
C SER A 161 3.79 11.95 1.57
N GLN A 162 5.02 11.48 1.34
CA GLN A 162 6.01 12.19 0.51
C GLN A 162 5.48 12.44 -0.91
N VAL A 163 4.77 11.47 -1.51
CA VAL A 163 4.11 11.65 -2.80
C VAL A 163 3.09 12.78 -2.76
N ARG A 164 2.25 12.86 -1.72
CA ARG A 164 1.21 13.91 -1.58
C ARG A 164 1.84 15.28 -1.38
N GLU A 165 2.88 15.37 -0.56
CA GLU A 165 3.62 16.62 -0.31
C GLU A 165 4.30 17.13 -1.59
N ALA A 166 5.04 16.26 -2.28
CA ALA A 166 5.70 16.61 -3.54
C ALA A 166 4.69 16.98 -4.63
N GLN A 167 3.54 16.28 -4.68
CA GLN A 167 2.46 16.61 -5.61
C GLN A 167 1.89 18.01 -5.32
N ALA A 168 1.65 18.36 -4.06
CA ALA A 168 1.08 19.66 -3.70
C ALA A 168 2.00 20.81 -4.16
N VAL A 169 3.31 20.67 -3.98
CA VAL A 169 4.30 21.64 -4.47
C VAL A 169 4.30 21.71 -5.99
N PHE A 170 4.28 20.56 -6.68
CA PHE A 170 4.22 20.52 -8.14
C PHE A 170 2.94 21.15 -8.70
N ASP A 171 1.77 20.82 -8.15
CA ASP A 171 0.49 21.33 -8.62
C ASP A 171 0.40 22.86 -8.42
N ALA A 172 0.97 23.40 -7.34
CA ALA A 172 1.08 24.85 -7.10
C ALA A 172 1.93 25.55 -8.16
N GLU A 173 3.13 25.04 -8.46
CA GLU A 173 4.02 25.60 -9.47
C GLU A 173 3.45 25.44 -10.89
N LEU A 174 2.83 24.29 -11.20
CA LEU A 174 2.16 24.07 -12.47
C LEU A 174 1.00 25.04 -12.69
N SER A 175 0.23 25.34 -11.65
CA SER A 175 -0.87 26.31 -11.72
C SER A 175 -0.39 27.71 -12.10
N ARG A 176 0.67 28.19 -11.43
CA ARG A 176 1.32 29.48 -11.73
C ARG A 176 1.87 29.50 -13.14
N PHE A 177 2.60 28.46 -13.54
CA PHE A 177 3.16 28.33 -14.89
C PHE A 177 2.07 28.36 -15.97
N ARG A 178 0.95 27.66 -15.76
CA ARG A 178 -0.20 27.65 -16.67
C ARG A 178 -0.86 29.02 -16.79
N ALA A 179 -0.95 29.79 -15.70
CA ALA A 179 -1.47 31.15 -15.74
C ALA A 179 -0.57 32.05 -16.60
N THR A 180 0.75 31.95 -16.42
CA THR A 180 1.74 32.69 -17.25
C THR A 180 1.63 32.32 -18.72
N LEU A 181 1.59 31.02 -19.05
CA LEU A 181 1.42 30.57 -20.44
C LEU A 181 0.12 31.05 -21.06
N ARG A 182 -0.98 31.04 -20.28
CA ARG A 182 -2.27 31.55 -20.76
C ARG A 182 -2.20 33.03 -21.11
N SER A 183 -1.53 33.84 -20.30
CA SER A 183 -1.39 35.28 -20.54
C SER A 183 -0.47 35.58 -21.73
N LEU A 184 0.58 34.78 -21.94
CA LEU A 184 1.54 34.99 -23.02
C LEU A 184 1.09 34.44 -24.38
N LEU A 185 0.54 33.22 -24.39
CA LEU A 185 0.25 32.48 -25.62
C LEU A 185 -1.25 32.37 -25.92
N GLY A 186 -2.10 32.72 -24.95
CA GLY A 186 -3.55 32.56 -25.04
C GLY A 186 -4.06 31.19 -24.59
N SER A 187 -5.35 31.15 -24.22
CA SER A 187 -5.97 29.91 -23.71
C SER A 187 -6.20 28.84 -24.76
N SER A 188 -6.18 29.17 -26.06
CA SER A 188 -6.33 28.18 -27.15
C SER A 188 -5.01 27.52 -27.55
N HIS A 189 -3.87 28.00 -27.04
CA HIS A 189 -2.56 27.50 -27.45
C HIS A 189 -2.41 26.00 -27.13
N PRO A 190 -1.89 25.17 -28.06
CA PRO A 190 -1.76 23.72 -27.85
C PRO A 190 -0.99 23.36 -26.58
N ASP A 191 0.12 24.03 -26.31
CA ASP A 191 0.96 23.76 -25.13
C ASP A 191 0.26 24.12 -23.81
N PHE A 192 -0.55 25.16 -23.78
CA PHE A 192 -1.38 25.46 -22.61
C PHE A 192 -2.45 24.37 -22.42
N GLN A 193 -3.10 23.92 -23.50
CA GLN A 193 -4.12 22.88 -23.43
C GLN A 193 -3.55 21.55 -22.95
N LYS A 194 -2.34 21.16 -23.39
CA LYS A 194 -1.64 19.93 -22.98
C LYS A 194 -1.45 19.80 -21.47
N LEU A 195 -1.31 20.93 -20.77
CA LEU A 195 -1.08 20.98 -19.32
C LEU A 195 -2.38 20.93 -18.48
N ARG A 196 -3.54 20.80 -19.11
CA ARG A 196 -4.82 20.65 -18.40
C ARG A 196 -4.99 19.21 -17.91
N VAL A 197 -5.45 19.06 -16.67
CA VAL A 197 -5.75 17.74 -16.06
C VAL A 197 -6.71 16.91 -16.91
N SER A 198 -7.67 17.53 -17.59
CA SER A 198 -8.58 16.81 -18.51
C SER A 198 -7.84 16.13 -19.67
N ARG A 199 -6.75 16.75 -20.16
CA ARG A 199 -5.89 16.23 -21.23
C ARG A 199 -4.85 15.24 -20.76
N ALA A 200 -4.68 15.05 -19.45
CA ALA A 200 -3.82 14.01 -18.90
C ALA A 200 -4.41 12.60 -19.11
N SER A 201 -5.68 12.49 -19.49
CA SER A 201 -6.34 11.19 -19.72
C SER A 201 -5.98 10.56 -21.08
N SER A 202 -5.52 11.34 -22.06
CA SER A 202 -5.12 10.87 -23.40
C SER A 202 -3.60 10.84 -23.54
N ARG A 203 -3.05 9.82 -24.22
CA ARG A 203 -1.61 9.76 -24.56
C ARG A 203 -1.22 10.87 -25.53
N ASP A 204 -0.05 11.45 -25.33
CA ASP A 204 0.55 12.52 -26.15
C ASP A 204 2.04 12.19 -26.37
N GLY A 205 2.66 12.71 -27.43
CA GLY A 205 4.09 12.55 -27.71
C GLY A 205 5.01 13.20 -26.66
N ASP A 206 4.46 14.11 -25.85
CA ASP A 206 5.18 14.69 -24.73
C ASP A 206 5.18 13.80 -23.46
N ASP A 207 4.46 12.68 -23.44
CA ASP A 207 4.44 11.76 -22.31
C ASP A 207 5.75 11.02 -22.07
N ASP A 208 5.97 10.66 -20.82
CA ASP A 208 7.02 9.73 -20.40
C ASP A 208 6.62 8.29 -20.82
N PRO A 209 7.43 7.59 -21.64
CA PRO A 209 7.10 6.23 -22.10
C PRO A 209 7.06 5.21 -20.97
N THR A 210 7.70 5.50 -19.83
CA THR A 210 7.70 4.66 -18.63
C THR A 210 6.61 5.05 -17.63
N GLY A 211 5.85 6.11 -17.93
CA GLY A 211 4.77 6.58 -17.08
C GLY A 211 3.58 5.62 -17.00
N PRO A 212 2.76 5.71 -15.94
CA PRO A 212 1.57 4.88 -15.82
C PRO A 212 0.63 5.07 -17.02
N ALA A 213 0.14 3.97 -17.58
CA ALA A 213 -0.83 4.01 -18.66
C ALA A 213 -2.12 4.72 -18.21
N PRO A 214 -2.81 5.46 -19.11
CA PRO A 214 -4.15 5.93 -18.81
C PRO A 214 -5.04 4.73 -18.44
N SER A 215 -5.86 4.89 -17.41
CA SER A 215 -6.94 3.94 -17.16
C SER A 215 -7.85 3.89 -18.38
N ASP A 216 -8.26 2.69 -18.79
CA ASP A 216 -9.23 2.52 -19.86
C ASP A 216 -10.51 3.30 -19.54
N PRO A 217 -11.22 3.83 -20.56
CA PRO A 217 -12.52 4.45 -20.35
C PRO A 217 -13.42 3.47 -19.61
N VAL A 218 -14.04 3.91 -18.51
CA VAL A 218 -15.05 3.11 -17.82
C VAL A 218 -16.20 2.93 -18.81
N THR A 219 -16.37 1.71 -19.32
CA THR A 219 -17.54 1.37 -20.13
C THR A 219 -18.77 1.61 -19.27
N PRO A 220 -19.69 2.52 -19.66
CA PRO A 220 -20.89 2.76 -18.89
C PRO A 220 -21.67 1.44 -18.76
N ALA A 221 -22.21 1.19 -17.57
CA ALA A 221 -23.06 0.02 -17.35
C ALA A 221 -24.20 0.01 -18.39
N PRO A 222 -24.58 -1.16 -18.94
CA PRO A 222 -25.67 -1.24 -19.90
C PRO A 222 -26.92 -0.62 -19.28
N THR A 223 -27.58 0.28 -20.03
CA THR A 223 -28.80 0.92 -19.58
C THR A 223 -29.85 -0.17 -19.31
N PRO A 224 -30.44 -0.23 -18.11
CA PRO A 224 -31.47 -1.23 -17.83
C PRO A 224 -32.65 -1.05 -18.82
N PRO A 225 -33.30 -2.15 -19.23
CA PRO A 225 -34.47 -2.06 -20.11
C PRO A 225 -35.54 -1.19 -19.44
N ARG A 226 -36.15 -0.30 -20.21
CA ARG A 226 -37.33 0.44 -19.76
C ARG A 226 -38.46 -0.58 -19.53
N VAL A 227 -38.98 -0.64 -18.30
CA VAL A 227 -40.19 -1.39 -17.92
C VAL A 227 -41.41 -0.58 -18.30
#